data_AF-A0A4R6M9Y1-F1
#
_entry.id   AF-A0A4R6M9Y1-F1
#
_cell.length_a   1.000
_cell.length_b   1.000
_cell.length_c   1.000
_cell.angle_alpha   90.00
_cell.angle_beta   90.00
_cell.angle_gamma   90.00
#
_symmetry.space_group_name_H-M   'P 1'
#
loop_
_entity.id
_entity.type
_entity.pdbx_description
1 polymer ?
#
loop_
_entity_poly.entity_id
_entity_poly.type
_entity_poly.pdbx_seq_one_letter_code
_entity_poly.pdbx_strand_id
1 'polypeptide(L)'
;MDTITAIATEHGLGVLKSTLKSQANRYQLVGASTHSASSTSVFHESQIDNSYYDTSGVLTFIVNLPSDKDFQMYLYEVRIVDASGSTIVSAKTPKIALSTGIGGMLTIKAAVSGEPGEIVFKATDYITGSELTDLWMNPIYANATATIQNATRQIQLHNRILTTEGKAL
;
A
#
# COMPACT_ATOMS: atom_id res chain seq x y z
N MET A 1 15.82 -5.43 7.01
CA MET A 1 15.55 -3.99 6.94
C MET A 1 14.04 -3.86 6.87
N ASP A 2 13.41 -3.35 7.92
CA ASP A 2 11.96 -3.13 7.90
C ASP A 2 11.67 -1.90 7.03
N THR A 3 11.11 -2.13 5.86
CA THR A 3 10.69 -1.05 4.96
C THR A 3 9.47 -0.39 5.59
N ILE A 4 9.54 0.90 5.87
CA ILE A 4 8.40 1.68 6.35
C ILE A 4 7.39 1.76 5.22
N THR A 5 6.29 1.03 5.35
CA THR A 5 5.18 1.06 4.39
C THR A 5 4.11 2.02 4.87
N ALA A 6 3.78 3.02 4.05
CA ALA A 6 2.74 3.99 4.35
C ALA A 6 1.38 3.49 3.82
N ILE A 7 0.32 3.61 4.62
CA ILE A 7 -1.02 3.12 4.29
C ILE A 7 -1.98 4.32 4.24
N ALA A 8 -2.81 4.37 3.20
CA ALA A 8 -3.87 5.38 3.08
C ALA A 8 -5.03 5.07 4.03
N THR A 9 -5.58 6.10 4.67
CA THR A 9 -6.77 5.98 5.54
C THR A 9 -8.06 6.06 4.71
N GLU A 10 -9.20 5.71 5.29
CA GLU A 10 -10.52 5.86 4.64
C GLU A 10 -10.83 7.31 4.25
N HIS A 11 -10.50 8.26 5.13
CA HIS A 11 -10.58 9.69 4.82
C HIS A 11 -9.64 10.08 3.69
N GLY A 12 -8.43 9.53 3.71
CA GLY A 12 -7.50 9.57 2.61
C GLY A 12 -8.21 9.18 1.33
N LEU A 13 -8.78 7.97 1.24
CA LEU A 13 -9.50 7.46 0.05
C LEU A 13 -10.55 8.44 -0.51
N GLY A 14 -11.25 9.19 0.35
CA GLY A 14 -12.26 10.18 -0.05
C GLY A 14 -11.69 11.45 -0.71
N VAL A 15 -10.52 11.92 -0.26
CA VAL A 15 -9.85 13.14 -0.77
C VAL A 15 -9.11 12.89 -2.11
N LEU A 16 -8.89 11.63 -2.49
CA LEU A 16 -7.96 11.20 -3.56
C LEU A 16 -8.41 11.44 -5.01
N LYS A 17 -9.61 11.99 -5.27
CA LYS A 17 -10.18 12.04 -6.63
C LYS A 17 -9.75 13.21 -7.53
N SER A 18 -9.11 14.26 -7.02
CA SER A 18 -8.56 15.33 -7.90
C SER A 18 -7.66 16.35 -7.19
N THR A 19 -7.66 16.38 -5.86
CA THR A 19 -7.13 17.51 -5.08
C THR A 19 -6.06 17.11 -4.07
N LEU A 20 -5.57 15.86 -4.12
CA LEU A 20 -4.69 15.35 -3.07
C LEU A 20 -3.41 16.17 -2.89
N LYS A 21 -2.74 16.57 -3.97
CA LYS A 21 -1.53 17.40 -3.88
C LYS A 21 -1.79 18.77 -3.24
N SER A 22 -2.97 19.35 -3.44
CA SER A 22 -3.30 20.64 -2.84
C SER A 22 -3.83 20.51 -1.40
N GLN A 23 -4.38 19.36 -1.03
CA GLN A 23 -4.95 19.14 0.30
C GLN A 23 -3.97 18.48 1.26
N ALA A 24 -3.10 17.58 0.80
CA ALA A 24 -2.06 16.90 1.58
C ALA A 24 -0.79 17.77 1.69
N ASN A 25 -0.91 18.91 2.36
CA ASN A 25 0.18 19.90 2.45
C ASN A 25 0.84 19.96 3.84
N ARG A 26 0.40 19.13 4.79
CA ARG A 26 0.88 19.14 6.18
C ARG A 26 1.24 17.75 6.65
N TYR A 27 2.23 17.66 7.52
CA TYR A 27 2.61 16.44 8.20
C TYR A 27 2.56 16.62 9.72
N GLN A 28 2.25 15.55 10.42
CA GLN A 28 2.25 15.47 11.88
C GLN A 28 3.21 14.38 12.35
N LEU A 29 3.99 14.69 13.38
CA LEU A 29 4.81 13.72 14.10
C LEU A 29 4.04 13.27 15.34
N VAL A 30 3.85 11.96 15.45
CA VAL A 30 3.09 11.33 16.53
C VAL A 30 4.02 10.47 17.36
N GLY A 31 3.94 10.63 18.67
CA GLY A 31 4.92 10.04 19.57
C GLY A 31 4.54 10.13 21.03
N ALA A 32 5.49 9.79 21.89
CA ALA A 32 5.32 9.83 23.34
C ALA A 32 6.66 10.08 24.04
N SER A 33 6.60 10.54 25.29
CA SER A 33 7.80 10.88 26.08
C SER A 33 8.61 9.65 26.52
N THR A 34 8.01 8.46 26.46
CA THR A 34 8.66 7.20 26.81
C THR A 34 8.71 6.25 25.63
N HIS A 35 9.72 5.38 25.63
CA HIS A 35 9.90 4.35 24.61
C HIS A 35 8.77 3.31 24.58
N SER A 36 8.00 3.16 25.66
CA SER A 36 6.92 2.16 25.76
C SER A 36 5.65 2.80 26.32
N ALA A 37 5.24 3.91 25.72
CA ALA A 37 3.97 4.55 26.07
C ALA A 37 2.77 3.75 25.57
N SER A 38 1.72 3.71 26.39
CA SER A 38 0.41 3.11 26.06
C SER A 38 -0.45 4.00 25.16
N SER A 39 -0.15 5.31 25.12
CA SER A 39 -0.80 6.29 24.27
C SER A 39 0.23 7.19 23.59
N THR A 40 -0.11 7.68 22.40
CA THR A 40 0.72 8.61 21.64
C THR A 40 -0.08 9.88 21.34
N SER A 41 0.61 10.99 21.17
CA SER A 41 0.03 12.29 20.83
C SER A 41 0.81 12.96 19.70
N VAL A 42 0.15 13.87 18.99
CA VAL A 42 0.82 14.77 18.04
C VAL A 42 1.68 15.73 18.84
N PHE A 43 2.99 15.74 18.57
CA PHE A 43 3.93 16.64 19.26
C PHE A 43 4.54 17.68 18.32
N HIS A 44 4.42 17.51 17.02
CA HIS A 44 4.87 18.48 16.03
C HIS A 44 4.02 18.40 14.78
N GLU A 45 3.85 19.56 14.15
CA GLU A 45 3.13 19.70 12.90
C GLU A 45 3.77 20.79 12.05
N SER A 46 3.93 20.52 10.75
CA SER A 46 4.47 21.51 9.81
C SER A 46 3.99 21.23 8.38
N GLN A 47 4.29 22.14 7.47
CA GLN A 47 4.02 21.98 6.04
C GLN A 47 4.99 20.99 5.40
N ILE A 48 4.51 20.31 4.36
CA ILE A 48 5.31 19.41 3.52
C ILE A 48 6.02 20.27 2.49
N ASP A 49 7.35 20.13 2.43
CA ASP A 49 8.17 20.93 1.54
C ASP A 49 8.02 20.51 0.07
N ASN A 50 7.92 19.21 -0.19
CA ASN A 50 7.80 18.71 -1.56
C ASN A 50 7.03 17.39 -1.65
N SER A 51 6.21 17.24 -2.69
CA SER A 51 5.56 15.98 -3.06
C SER A 51 5.58 15.75 -4.58
N TYR A 52 5.96 14.55 -4.99
CA TYR A 52 6.09 14.19 -6.40
C TYR A 52 5.79 12.71 -6.63
N TYR A 53 5.48 12.36 -7.88
CA TYR A 53 5.41 10.96 -8.30
C TYR A 53 6.81 10.54 -8.74
N ASP A 54 7.33 9.46 -8.18
CA ASP A 54 8.63 8.93 -8.60
C ASP A 54 8.52 8.22 -9.96
N THR A 55 9.66 7.72 -10.47
CA THR A 55 9.73 7.02 -11.76
C THR A 55 8.87 5.76 -11.84
N SER A 56 8.38 5.26 -10.70
CA SER A 56 7.49 4.11 -10.58
C SER A 56 6.03 4.50 -10.37
N GLY A 57 5.68 5.78 -10.50
CA GLY A 57 4.32 6.30 -10.30
C GLY A 57 3.89 6.36 -8.82
N VAL A 58 4.82 6.18 -7.88
CA VAL A 58 4.52 6.18 -6.45
C VAL A 58 4.55 7.60 -5.91
N LEU A 59 3.48 8.00 -5.21
CA LEU A 59 3.42 9.32 -4.59
C LEU A 59 4.38 9.38 -3.40
N THR A 60 5.34 10.27 -3.51
CA THR A 60 6.44 10.45 -2.58
C THR A 60 6.34 11.82 -1.92
N PHE A 61 6.37 11.83 -0.59
CA PHE A 61 6.40 13.04 0.22
C PHE A 61 7.78 13.17 0.86
N ILE A 62 8.35 14.38 0.78
CA ILE A 62 9.58 14.74 1.46
C ILE A 62 9.20 15.58 2.68
N VAL A 63 9.55 15.07 3.85
CA VAL A 63 9.29 15.71 5.15
C VAL A 63 10.63 16.02 5.81
N ASN A 64 10.91 17.30 6.04
CA ASN A 64 12.08 17.71 6.80
C ASN A 64 11.75 17.72 8.29
N LEU A 65 12.54 16.98 9.07
CA LEU A 65 12.50 16.97 10.51
C LEU A 65 13.31 18.17 11.03
N PRO A 66 12.73 19.01 11.90
CA PRO A 66 13.42 20.19 12.41
C PRO A 66 14.59 19.78 13.31
N SER A 67 15.77 20.33 13.03
CA SER A 67 17.03 20.04 13.73
C SER A 67 17.29 20.96 14.92
N ASP A 68 16.59 22.09 14.97
CA ASP A 68 16.76 23.17 15.94
C ASP A 68 15.94 22.97 17.22
N LYS A 69 15.10 21.93 17.27
CA LYS A 69 14.19 21.65 18.39
C LYS A 69 14.50 20.31 19.03
N ASP A 70 14.59 20.29 20.36
CA ASP A 70 14.43 19.06 21.11
C ASP A 70 12.94 18.78 21.29
N PHE A 71 12.49 17.61 20.84
CA PHE A 71 11.13 17.21 21.14
C PHE A 71 11.02 16.49 22.47
N GLN A 72 12.12 15.92 23.00
CA GLN A 72 12.12 15.00 24.15
C GLN A 72 11.05 13.89 24.03
N MET A 73 10.74 13.51 22.79
CA MET A 73 9.68 12.56 22.44
C MET A 73 10.26 11.49 21.51
N TYR A 74 9.79 10.27 21.70
CA TYR A 74 9.98 9.17 20.76
C TYR A 74 8.94 9.27 19.66
N LEU A 75 9.38 9.31 18.41
CA LEU A 75 8.55 9.21 17.21
C LEU A 75 8.08 7.78 17.03
N TYR A 76 6.77 7.60 16.88
CA TYR A 76 6.13 6.31 16.63
C TYR A 76 5.52 6.24 15.22
N GLU A 77 5.07 7.38 14.70
CA GLU A 77 4.35 7.45 13.44
C GLU A 77 4.50 8.85 12.85
N VAL A 78 4.57 8.91 11.52
CA VAL A 78 4.40 10.15 10.76
C VAL A 78 3.11 10.07 9.96
N ARG A 79 2.31 11.12 10.08
CA ARG A 79 1.03 11.27 9.39
C ARG A 79 1.11 12.38 8.37
N ILE A 80 0.60 12.12 7.18
CA ILE A 80 0.26 13.17 6.22
C ILE A 80 -1.21 13.52 6.44
N VAL A 81 -1.50 14.80 6.67
CA VAL A 81 -2.83 15.28 6.99
C VAL A 81 -3.32 16.27 5.95
N ASP A 82 -4.64 16.41 5.86
CA ASP A 82 -5.27 17.43 5.03
C ASP A 82 -5.32 18.81 5.75
N ALA A 83 -5.87 19.81 5.06
CA ALA A 83 -6.07 21.15 5.64
C ALA A 83 -7.00 21.15 6.89
N SER A 84 -7.88 20.16 7.02
CA SER A 84 -8.78 20.00 8.17
C SER A 84 -8.13 19.25 9.35
N GLY A 85 -6.91 18.75 9.18
CA GLY A 85 -6.18 17.95 10.18
C GLY A 85 -6.51 16.46 10.14
N SER A 86 -7.30 16.00 9.17
CA SER A 86 -7.64 14.59 9.00
C SER A 86 -6.49 13.84 8.36
N THR A 87 -6.16 12.66 8.89
CA THR A 87 -5.05 11.85 8.38
C THR A 87 -5.41 11.26 7.02
N ILE A 88 -4.54 11.46 6.03
CA ILE A 88 -4.61 10.90 4.67
C ILE A 88 -3.72 9.66 4.57
N VAL A 89 -2.47 9.78 5.02
CA VAL A 89 -1.47 8.70 4.98
C VAL A 89 -0.88 8.53 6.37
N SER A 90 -0.77 7.29 6.81
CA SER A 90 -0.11 6.91 8.07
C SER A 90 1.11 6.04 7.77
N ALA A 91 2.26 6.42 8.32
CA ALA A 91 3.51 5.67 8.22
C ALA A 91 4.06 5.42 9.62
N LYS A 92 3.98 4.17 10.10
CA LYS A 92 4.57 3.77 11.37
C LYS A 92 6.08 3.73 11.24
N THR A 93 6.78 4.37 12.18
CA THR A 93 8.23 4.37 12.23
C THR A 93 8.72 3.40 13.31
N PRO A 94 9.95 2.89 13.18
CA PRO A 94 10.69 2.45 14.37
C PRO A 94 10.70 3.58 15.41
N LYS A 95 10.75 3.24 16.68
CA LYS A 95 10.72 4.23 17.76
C LYS A 95 12.02 5.02 17.78
N ILE A 96 11.98 6.28 17.34
CA ILE A 96 13.17 7.13 17.15
C ILE A 96 13.12 8.31 18.12
N ALA A 97 14.18 8.55 18.88
CA ALA A 97 14.30 9.77 19.68
C ALA A 97 14.86 10.91 18.83
N LEU A 98 14.14 12.03 18.74
CA LEU A 98 14.56 13.22 18.01
C LEU A 98 15.13 14.25 19.00
N SER A 99 16.44 14.16 19.26
CA SER A 99 17.18 15.10 20.13
C SER A 99 17.64 16.33 19.38
N THR A 100 17.91 17.42 20.11
CA THR A 100 18.44 18.67 19.53
C THR A 100 19.68 18.41 18.67
N GLY A 101 19.73 18.98 17.46
CA GLY A 101 20.83 18.79 16.50
C GLY A 101 20.67 17.57 15.59
N ILE A 102 19.70 16.68 15.87
CA ILE A 102 19.35 15.56 15.00
C ILE A 102 18.21 16.01 14.07
N GLY A 103 18.59 16.65 12.96
CA GLY A 103 17.70 16.86 11.83
C GLY A 103 17.60 15.64 10.93
N GLY A 104 16.81 15.75 9.86
CA GLY A 104 16.79 14.73 8.84
C GLY A 104 15.72 14.96 7.79
N MET A 105 15.81 14.20 6.71
CA MET A 105 14.80 14.16 5.67
C MET A 105 14.16 12.78 5.67
N LEU A 106 12.87 12.72 5.97
CA LEU A 106 12.08 11.51 5.87
C LEU A 106 11.36 11.49 4.52
N THR A 107 11.56 10.42 3.78
CA THR A 107 10.85 10.17 2.52
C THR A 107 9.74 9.17 2.77
N ILE A 108 8.49 9.59 2.60
CA ILE A 108 7.32 8.73 2.77
C ILE A 108 6.78 8.38 1.39
N LYS A 109 6.75 7.09 1.08
CA LYS A 109 6.23 6.57 -0.19
C LYS A 109 4.88 5.92 0.05
N ALA A 110 3.86 6.46 -0.61
CA ALA A 110 2.51 5.89 -0.64
C ALA A 110 2.28 5.28 -2.03
N ALA A 111 2.11 3.95 -2.10
CA ALA A 111 1.82 3.27 -3.34
C ALA A 111 0.45 3.72 -3.89
N VAL A 112 0.46 4.22 -5.12
CA VAL A 112 -0.72 4.73 -5.82
C VAL A 112 -0.77 4.01 -7.16
N SER A 113 -1.83 3.27 -7.47
CA SER A 113 -1.99 2.65 -8.80
C SER A 113 -3.00 3.43 -9.63
N GLY A 114 -2.64 3.84 -10.86
CA GLY A 114 -3.55 4.58 -11.73
C GLY A 114 -2.83 5.42 -12.79
N GLU A 115 -3.50 5.71 -13.89
CA GLU A 115 -2.99 6.59 -14.96
C GLU A 115 -3.06 8.07 -14.52
N PRO A 116 -2.26 8.98 -15.12
CA PRO A 116 -2.30 10.40 -14.80
C PRO A 116 -3.72 10.98 -15.02
N GLY A 117 -4.45 11.20 -13.92
CA GLY A 117 -5.83 11.68 -13.93
C GLY A 117 -6.85 10.71 -13.34
N GLU A 118 -6.50 9.43 -13.17
CA GLU A 118 -7.35 8.46 -12.50
C GLU A 118 -6.50 7.65 -11.52
N ILE A 119 -6.61 8.02 -10.26
CA ILE A 119 -5.85 7.44 -9.17
C ILE A 119 -6.74 6.42 -8.44
N VAL A 120 -6.33 5.15 -8.44
CA VAL A 120 -7.00 4.05 -7.73
C VAL A 120 -6.12 3.58 -6.57
N PHE A 121 -6.55 3.87 -5.36
CA PHE A 121 -5.98 3.26 -4.16
C PHE A 121 -6.76 2.00 -3.81
N LYS A 122 -6.07 0.85 -3.74
CA LYS A 122 -6.62 -0.37 -3.17
C LYS A 122 -6.25 -0.44 -1.70
N ALA A 123 -7.25 -0.37 -0.83
CA ALA A 123 -7.10 -0.71 0.58
C ALA A 123 -7.42 -2.20 0.79
N THR A 124 -6.72 -3.13 0.14
CA THR A 124 -7.05 -4.56 0.27
C THR A 124 -5.91 -5.54 -0.08
N ASP A 125 -6.01 -6.77 0.43
CA ASP A 125 -5.25 -7.99 0.07
C ASP A 125 -5.45 -8.47 -1.40
N TYR A 126 -5.82 -7.59 -2.33
CA TYR A 126 -6.15 -7.99 -3.71
C TYR A 126 -5.00 -7.74 -4.70
N ILE A 127 -4.66 -8.81 -5.41
CA ILE A 127 -3.71 -8.87 -6.52
C ILE A 127 -4.06 -7.85 -7.62
N THR A 128 -3.06 -7.16 -8.17
CA THR A 128 -3.25 -6.21 -9.27
C THR A 128 -3.48 -6.92 -10.62
N GLY A 129 -4.04 -6.24 -11.62
CA GLY A 129 -4.35 -6.89 -12.92
C GLY A 129 -3.11 -7.45 -13.63
N SER A 130 -2.00 -6.71 -13.58
CA SER A 130 -0.68 -7.13 -14.08
C SER A 130 -0.11 -8.29 -13.28
N GLU A 131 -0.24 -8.27 -11.96
CA GLU A 131 0.20 -9.37 -11.10
C GLU A 131 -0.67 -10.64 -11.31
N LEU A 132 -1.97 -10.46 -11.54
CA LEU A 132 -2.89 -11.53 -11.91
C LEU A 132 -2.47 -12.14 -13.25
N THR A 133 -2.21 -11.34 -14.29
CA THR A 133 -1.82 -11.83 -15.62
C THR A 133 -0.44 -12.46 -15.64
N ASP A 134 0.54 -11.84 -14.99
CA ASP A 134 1.95 -12.18 -15.17
C ASP A 134 2.42 -13.27 -14.19
N LEU A 135 1.85 -13.30 -12.98
CA LEU A 135 2.24 -14.22 -11.92
C LEU A 135 1.24 -15.36 -11.71
N TRP A 136 -0.06 -15.06 -11.73
CA TRP A 136 -1.09 -16.01 -11.27
C TRP A 136 -1.86 -16.70 -12.42
N MET A 137 -2.01 -16.07 -13.58
CA MET A 137 -2.84 -16.61 -14.67
C MET A 137 -2.23 -17.84 -15.32
N ASN A 138 -0.91 -17.84 -15.53
CA ASN A 138 -0.18 -18.95 -16.14
C ASN A 138 -0.33 -20.29 -15.37
N PRO A 139 -0.09 -20.35 -14.05
CA PRO A 139 -0.30 -21.58 -13.29
C PRO A 139 -1.79 -22.00 -13.24
N ILE A 140 -2.73 -21.04 -13.23
CA ILE A 140 -4.18 -21.33 -13.27
C ILE A 140 -4.56 -21.98 -14.61
N TYR A 141 -4.11 -21.42 -15.74
CA TYR A 141 -4.37 -21.99 -17.07
C TYR A 141 -3.76 -23.37 -17.24
N ALA A 142 -2.53 -23.59 -16.76
CA ALA A 142 -1.87 -24.89 -16.81
C ALA A 142 -2.70 -25.96 -16.07
N ASN A 143 -3.16 -25.65 -14.86
CA ASN A 143 -3.97 -26.56 -14.05
C ASN A 143 -5.36 -26.82 -14.64
N ALA A 144 -6.03 -25.77 -15.14
CA ALA A 144 -7.33 -25.91 -15.78
C ALA A 144 -7.24 -26.77 -17.05
N THR A 145 -6.20 -26.55 -17.87
CA THR A 145 -5.96 -27.31 -19.10
C THR A 145 -5.72 -28.79 -18.80
N ALA A 146 -4.87 -29.09 -17.81
CA ALA A 146 -4.60 -30.46 -17.37
C ALA A 146 -5.89 -31.16 -16.89
N THR A 147 -6.74 -30.44 -16.16
CA THR A 147 -8.02 -30.96 -15.65
C THR A 147 -8.98 -31.29 -16.80
N ILE A 148 -9.14 -30.39 -17.77
CA ILE A 148 -10.01 -30.59 -18.93
C ILE A 148 -9.52 -31.78 -19.77
N GLN A 149 -8.22 -31.88 -20.03
CA GLN A 149 -7.64 -33.00 -20.79
C GLN A 149 -7.91 -34.35 -20.14
N ASN A 150 -7.78 -34.42 -18.81
CA ASN A 150 -8.10 -35.63 -18.06
C ASN A 150 -9.59 -36.00 -18.17
N ALA A 151 -10.49 -35.02 -18.03
CA ALA A 151 -11.92 -35.26 -18.17
C ALA A 151 -12.31 -35.73 -19.58
N THR A 152 -11.77 -35.09 -20.62
CA THR A 152 -11.99 -35.51 -22.01
C THR A 152 -11.51 -36.94 -22.25
N ARG A 153 -10.34 -37.30 -21.72
CA ARG A 153 -9.81 -38.66 -21.82
C ARG A 153 -10.75 -39.68 -21.17
N GLN A 154 -11.30 -39.37 -19.99
CA GLN A 154 -12.26 -40.25 -19.32
C GLN A 154 -13.56 -40.41 -20.12
N ILE A 155 -14.10 -39.32 -20.67
CA ILE A 155 -15.31 -39.37 -21.51
C ILE A 155 -15.07 -40.21 -22.77
N GLN A 156 -13.92 -40.04 -23.43
CA GLN A 156 -13.55 -40.84 -24.60
C GLN A 156 -13.43 -42.33 -24.26
N LEU A 157 -12.82 -42.66 -23.11
CA LEU A 157 -12.74 -44.05 -22.64
C LEU A 157 -14.13 -44.63 -22.35
N HIS A 158 -15.00 -43.87 -21.68
CA HIS A 158 -16.36 -44.29 -21.38
C HIS A 158 -17.21 -44.50 -22.64
N ASN A 159 -17.18 -43.55 -23.58
CA ASN A 159 -17.90 -43.68 -24.86
C ASN A 159 -17.39 -44.85 -25.69
N ARG A 160 -16.08 -45.12 -25.65
CA ARG A 160 -15.51 -46.30 -26.27
C ARG A 160 -16.04 -47.58 -25.63
N ILE A 161 -16.16 -47.64 -24.30
CA ILE A 161 -16.75 -48.80 -23.61
C ILE A 161 -18.22 -48.99 -24.05
N LEU A 162 -19.05 -47.94 -23.97
CA LEU A 162 -20.48 -48.01 -24.34
C LEU A 162 -20.72 -48.40 -25.80
N THR A 163 -19.91 -47.88 -26.73
CA THR A 163 -20.02 -48.25 -28.16
C THR A 163 -19.53 -49.66 -28.46
N THR A 164 -18.65 -50.20 -27.63
CA THR A 164 -18.21 -51.60 -27.72
C THR A 164 -19.27 -52.55 -27.14
N GLU A 165 -19.96 -52.14 -26.07
CA GLU A 165 -21.05 -52.91 -25.44
C GLU A 165 -22.37 -52.84 -26.22
N GLY A 166 -22.73 -51.70 -26.81
CA GLY A 166 -23.95 -51.53 -27.61
C GLY A 166 -23.94 -52.22 -28.99
N LYS A 167 -22.79 -52.75 -29.43
CA LYS A 167 -22.68 -53.60 -30.63
C LYS A 167 -22.82 -55.10 -30.33
N ALA A 168 -22.99 -55.49 -29.06
CA ALA A 168 -23.08 -56.88 -28.62
C ALA A 168 -24.52 -57.33 -28.26
N LEU A 169 -25.54 -56.54 -28.63
CA LEU A 169 -26.96 -56.92 -28.58
C LEU A 169 -27.53 -57.08 -29.99
#